data_AF-A0A813GRF6-F1
#
_entry.id   AF-A0A813GRF6-F1
#
_cell.length_a   1.000
_cell.length_b   1.000
_cell.length_c   1.000
_cell.angle_alpha   90.00
_cell.angle_beta   90.00
_cell.angle_gamma   90.00
#
_symmetry.space_group_name_H-M   'P 1'
#
loop_
_entity.id
_entity.type
_entity.pdbx_description
1 polymer ?
#
loop_
_entity_poly.entity_id
_entity_poly.type
_entity_poly.pdbx_seq_one_letter_code
_entity_poly.pdbx_strand_id
1 'polypeptide(L)'
;NSCPMFEFDELEAVLPHEAVAVYGAGSPEINGLYEDTGVQTHGAAIFRHSVLADQLLAREKCGEAMGWLIGVSRRPLYGLRTDALQCPATGWKALKGRGPAPSVEGFSSSADACLRLAAVWCEEAEALVREQKFKQGAEIYKQALGIPVLPAARRAEVHAFRARTFRQLAESKKKVRREPGRSEAGDDDEAAEDDGQEDPLHGLAAEWAIQEAEEALEHDPKCFLASWEGAIAAKHIGWWNKGRMLAKRAMQAVPAGPTHRSQRETASTLFLLMAEEEQEEKVRKVKEIQQSRHKVEPEVDPKELDWAKAVATQLNEALKSEDFKRPHHQIWKMIGPGLVKKDADMLFSEVRQLVWEKWNSIAWQHGYRTSWDAMARRSMCARVVDVANTGHGDEVKALIKEIEAGQSSKTSSSSN
;
A
#
# COMPACT_ATOMS: atom_id res chain seq x y z
N ASN A 1 -13.59 -14.52 19.09
CA ASN A 1 -14.97 -14.17 18.66
C ASN A 1 -15.01 -13.99 17.16
N SER A 2 -15.17 -15.09 16.43
CA SER A 2 -15.56 -15.02 15.02
C SER A 2 -16.99 -14.49 14.98
N CYS A 3 -17.20 -13.32 14.38
CA CYS A 3 -18.54 -12.88 14.01
C CYS A 3 -19.15 -14.02 13.18
N PRO A 4 -20.36 -14.53 13.48
CA PRO A 4 -20.98 -15.53 12.63
C PRO A 4 -21.06 -14.92 11.23
N MET A 5 -20.27 -15.45 10.30
CA MET A 5 -20.40 -15.06 8.90
C MET A 5 -21.76 -15.57 8.48
N PHE A 6 -22.69 -14.66 8.22
CA PHE A 6 -23.93 -14.99 7.54
C PHE A 6 -23.55 -15.76 6.27
N GLU A 7 -24.16 -16.94 6.07
CA GLU A 7 -23.99 -17.66 4.82
C GLU A 7 -24.53 -16.76 3.69
N PHE A 8 -23.83 -16.71 2.57
CA PHE A 8 -24.16 -15.82 1.45
C PHE A 8 -25.64 -15.96 1.03
N ASP A 9 -26.15 -17.19 1.10
CA ASP A 9 -27.54 -17.55 0.77
C ASP A 9 -28.56 -16.87 1.71
N GLU A 10 -28.23 -16.70 3.00
CA GLU A 10 -29.09 -15.98 3.96
C GLU A 10 -29.08 -14.48 3.69
N LEU A 11 -27.92 -13.93 3.29
CA LEU A 11 -27.81 -12.53 2.92
C LEU A 11 -28.62 -12.27 1.64
N GLU A 12 -28.49 -13.13 0.63
CA GLU A 12 -29.21 -13.02 -0.65
C GLU A 12 -30.73 -13.03 -0.45
N ALA A 13 -31.24 -13.83 0.48
CA ALA A 13 -32.66 -13.87 0.81
C ALA A 13 -33.22 -12.57 1.42
N VAL A 14 -32.37 -11.74 2.02
CA VAL A 14 -32.76 -10.45 2.64
C VAL A 14 -32.64 -9.28 1.66
N LEU A 15 -31.90 -9.46 0.57
CA LEU A 15 -31.68 -8.40 -0.39
C LEU A 15 -32.92 -8.14 -1.26
N PRO A 16 -33.11 -6.89 -1.72
CA PRO A 16 -34.20 -6.57 -2.64
C PRO A 16 -34.07 -7.39 -3.92
N HIS A 17 -35.23 -7.86 -4.41
CA HIS A 17 -35.31 -8.71 -5.60
C HIS A 17 -34.84 -7.95 -6.85
N GLU A 18 -35.17 -6.67 -7.00
CA GLU A 18 -34.77 -5.91 -8.18
C GLU A 18 -33.71 -4.88 -7.85
N ALA A 19 -32.65 -4.85 -8.66
CA ALA A 19 -31.57 -3.90 -8.54
C ALA A 19 -31.12 -3.42 -9.92
N VAL A 20 -30.53 -2.24 -9.95
CA VAL A 20 -30.04 -1.60 -11.17
C VAL A 20 -28.58 -1.21 -10.96
N ALA A 21 -27.71 -1.67 -11.84
CA ALA A 21 -26.32 -1.22 -11.88
C ALA A 21 -26.23 -0.02 -12.84
N VAL A 22 -25.71 1.10 -12.32
CA VAL A 22 -25.42 2.30 -13.10
C VAL A 22 -23.91 2.49 -13.17
N TYR A 23 -23.36 2.63 -14.36
CA TYR A 23 -21.91 2.77 -14.54
C TYR A 23 -21.57 3.59 -15.79
N GLY A 24 -20.30 4.01 -15.91
CA GLY A 24 -19.81 4.79 -17.05
C GLY A 24 -20.34 6.23 -17.11
N ALA A 25 -20.99 6.73 -16.07
CA ALA A 25 -21.36 8.15 -15.99
C ALA A 25 -20.12 9.01 -15.74
N GLY A 26 -20.04 10.17 -16.40
CA GLY A 26 -18.99 11.17 -16.14
C GLY A 26 -19.09 11.85 -14.76
N SER A 27 -20.25 11.77 -14.11
CA SER A 27 -20.46 12.15 -12.72
C SER A 27 -20.28 10.90 -11.85
N PRO A 28 -19.09 10.69 -11.23
CA PRO A 28 -18.76 9.46 -10.54
C PRO A 28 -19.70 9.14 -9.38
N GLU A 29 -20.29 10.16 -8.76
CA GLU A 29 -21.25 10.01 -7.68
C GLU A 29 -22.48 9.18 -8.09
N ILE A 30 -22.79 9.07 -9.39
CA ILE A 30 -23.99 8.39 -9.91
C ILE A 30 -23.70 6.92 -10.27
N ASN A 31 -22.42 6.54 -10.33
CA ASN A 31 -22.04 5.17 -10.62
C ASN A 31 -22.18 4.32 -9.36
N GLY A 32 -22.96 3.25 -9.43
CA GLY A 32 -23.17 2.38 -8.29
C GLY A 32 -24.38 1.46 -8.44
N LEU A 33 -24.70 0.79 -7.34
CA LEU A 33 -25.86 -0.07 -7.21
C LEU A 33 -27.07 0.74 -6.72
N TYR A 34 -28.17 0.64 -7.45
CA TYR A 34 -29.46 1.20 -7.11
C TYR A 34 -30.45 0.08 -6.76
N GLU A 35 -31.05 0.16 -5.58
CA GLU A 35 -31.95 -0.85 -5.03
C GLU A 35 -33.40 -0.38 -5.10
N ASP A 36 -34.32 -1.29 -5.39
CA ASP A 36 -35.76 -0.97 -5.38
C ASP A 36 -36.20 -0.51 -3.98
N THR A 37 -36.91 0.61 -3.94
CA THR A 37 -37.46 1.19 -2.71
C THR A 37 -38.80 0.60 -2.32
N GLY A 38 -39.43 -0.20 -3.19
CA GLY A 38 -40.82 -0.67 -3.04
C GLY A 38 -41.87 0.41 -3.31
N VAL A 39 -41.42 1.62 -3.67
CA VAL A 39 -42.29 2.75 -4.03
C VAL A 39 -42.32 2.88 -5.55
N GLN A 40 -43.50 3.16 -6.09
CA GLN A 40 -43.68 3.42 -7.51
C GLN A 40 -44.07 4.86 -7.77
N THR A 41 -43.51 5.42 -8.84
CA THR A 41 -43.94 6.70 -9.40
C THR A 41 -44.33 6.49 -10.85
N HIS A 42 -45.51 6.98 -11.22
CA HIS A 42 -46.05 6.87 -12.57
C HIS A 42 -45.99 5.45 -13.15
N GLY A 43 -46.29 4.43 -12.32
CA GLY A 43 -46.34 3.03 -12.73
C GLY A 43 -44.98 2.34 -12.91
N ALA A 44 -43.88 2.95 -12.47
CA ALA A 44 -42.55 2.35 -12.48
C ALA A 44 -41.91 2.42 -11.09
N ALA A 45 -41.07 1.45 -10.74
CA ALA A 45 -40.33 1.42 -9.49
C ALA A 45 -39.34 2.59 -9.37
N ILE A 46 -39.15 3.08 -8.15
CA ILE A 46 -38.09 4.03 -7.80
C ILE A 46 -36.94 3.25 -7.21
N PHE A 47 -35.74 3.47 -7.74
CA PHE A 47 -34.52 2.88 -7.22
C PHE A 47 -33.69 3.93 -6.49
N ARG A 48 -33.06 3.55 -5.38
CA ARG A 48 -32.21 4.40 -4.54
C ARG A 48 -30.79 3.87 -4.55
N HIS A 49 -29.81 4.76 -4.65
CA HIS A 49 -28.41 4.34 -4.56
C HIS A 49 -28.11 3.77 -3.16
N SER A 50 -27.54 2.57 -3.11
CA SER A 50 -27.24 1.80 -1.89
C SER A 50 -26.36 2.55 -0.88
N VAL A 51 -25.29 3.20 -1.35
CA VAL A 51 -24.38 3.99 -0.50
C VAL A 51 -24.82 5.45 -0.31
N LEU A 52 -25.32 6.11 -1.37
CA LEU A 52 -25.61 7.55 -1.39
C LEU A 52 -27.12 7.79 -1.42
N ALA A 53 -27.74 7.77 -0.25
CA ALA A 53 -29.21 7.74 -0.10
C ALA A 53 -29.97 8.94 -0.72
N ASP A 54 -29.29 10.05 -1.03
CA ASP A 54 -29.88 11.23 -1.66
C ASP A 54 -29.98 11.11 -3.20
N GLN A 55 -29.57 9.97 -3.76
CA GLN A 55 -29.61 9.71 -5.19
C GLN A 55 -30.72 8.76 -5.58
N LEU A 56 -31.47 9.15 -6.60
CA LEU A 56 -32.64 8.43 -7.06
C LEU A 56 -32.60 8.23 -8.57
N LEU A 57 -33.05 7.05 -8.97
CA LEU A 57 -33.42 6.68 -10.34
C LEU A 57 -34.94 6.49 -10.36
N ALA A 58 -35.65 7.36 -11.07
CA ALA A 58 -37.11 7.35 -11.08
C ALA A 58 -37.68 7.76 -12.44
N ARG A 59 -38.90 7.30 -12.72
CA ARG A 59 -39.70 7.75 -13.86
C ARG A 59 -40.52 8.96 -13.44
N GLU A 60 -40.40 10.06 -14.18
CA GLU A 60 -40.97 11.37 -13.83
C GLU A 60 -41.65 12.03 -15.04
N LYS A 61 -42.65 12.89 -14.78
CA LYS A 61 -43.28 13.70 -15.83
C LYS A 61 -42.35 14.83 -16.28
N CYS A 62 -42.04 14.88 -17.56
CA CYS A 62 -41.12 15.83 -18.19
C CYS A 62 -41.86 16.73 -19.21
N GLY A 63 -42.73 17.63 -18.73
CA GLY A 63 -43.65 18.39 -19.59
C GLY A 63 -44.89 17.54 -19.90
N GLU A 64 -45.23 17.38 -21.19
CA GLU A 64 -46.35 16.52 -21.62
C GLU A 64 -45.95 15.05 -21.82
N ALA A 65 -44.66 14.71 -21.70
CA ALA A 65 -44.14 13.37 -21.90
C ALA A 65 -43.57 12.77 -20.61
N MET A 66 -43.42 11.45 -20.57
CA MET A 66 -42.74 10.73 -19.48
C MET A 66 -41.24 10.59 -19.77
N GLY A 67 -40.45 10.38 -18.72
CA GLY A 67 -39.03 10.07 -18.87
C GLY A 67 -38.41 9.50 -17.61
N TRP A 68 -37.27 8.85 -17.77
CA TRP A 68 -36.44 8.40 -16.67
C TRP A 68 -35.42 9.49 -16.32
N LEU A 69 -35.22 9.71 -15.03
CA LEU A 69 -34.26 10.66 -14.48
C LEU A 69 -33.37 9.96 -13.46
N ILE A 70 -32.08 10.30 -13.49
CA ILE A 70 -31.14 9.99 -12.41
C ILE A 70 -30.59 11.31 -11.87
N GLY A 71 -30.62 11.47 -10.56
CA GLY A 71 -30.22 12.73 -9.93
C GLY A 71 -29.86 12.61 -8.46
N VAL A 72 -29.30 13.71 -7.95
CA VAL A 72 -28.82 13.87 -6.57
C VAL A 72 -29.65 14.98 -5.94
N SER A 73 -30.21 14.76 -4.74
CA SER A 73 -30.90 15.81 -3.99
C SER A 73 -31.96 16.56 -4.83
N ARG A 74 -32.78 15.81 -5.59
CA ARG A 74 -33.82 16.32 -6.52
C ARG A 74 -33.29 17.15 -7.69
N ARG A 75 -31.99 17.16 -7.95
CA ARG A 75 -31.38 17.76 -9.13
C ARG A 75 -31.13 16.67 -10.18
N PRO A 76 -31.87 16.66 -11.31
CA PRO A 76 -31.64 15.67 -12.36
C PRO A 76 -30.30 15.95 -13.03
N LEU A 77 -29.46 14.93 -13.09
CA LEU A 77 -28.15 14.99 -13.73
C LEU A 77 -28.20 14.33 -15.11
N TYR A 78 -28.89 13.20 -15.23
CA TYR A 78 -29.11 12.48 -16.46
C TYR A 78 -30.59 12.21 -16.66
N GLY A 79 -31.02 12.12 -17.92
CA GLY A 79 -32.39 11.77 -18.23
C GLY A 79 -32.60 11.25 -19.65
N LEU A 80 -33.71 10.54 -19.83
CA LEU A 80 -34.19 10.03 -21.11
C LEU A 80 -35.71 10.12 -21.18
N ARG A 81 -36.23 10.88 -22.13
CA ARG A 81 -37.67 10.91 -22.43
C ARG A 81 -38.08 9.59 -23.10
N THR A 82 -39.01 8.87 -22.49
CA THR A 82 -39.51 7.59 -22.98
C THR A 82 -40.80 7.23 -22.24
N ASP A 83 -41.70 6.55 -22.94
CA ASP A 83 -42.92 6.00 -22.33
C ASP A 83 -42.71 4.62 -21.70
N ALA A 84 -41.53 4.02 -21.86
CA ALA A 84 -41.20 2.72 -21.28
C ALA A 84 -41.33 2.71 -19.75
N LEU A 85 -41.99 1.67 -19.22
CA LEU A 85 -42.11 1.43 -17.78
C LEU A 85 -40.86 0.80 -17.17
N GLN A 86 -40.03 0.13 -17.98
CA GLN A 86 -38.75 -0.41 -17.55
C GLN A 86 -37.65 0.63 -17.75
N CYS A 87 -36.65 0.62 -16.87
CA CYS A 87 -35.53 1.54 -16.96
C CYS A 87 -34.70 1.25 -18.23
N PRO A 88 -34.55 2.22 -19.15
CA PRO A 88 -33.84 2.01 -20.40
C PRO A 88 -32.34 1.86 -20.17
N ALA A 89 -31.73 0.88 -20.84
CA ALA A 89 -30.30 0.61 -20.67
C ALA A 89 -29.39 1.67 -21.31
N THR A 90 -29.86 2.28 -22.40
CA THR A 90 -29.10 3.23 -23.22
C THR A 90 -29.97 4.42 -23.65
N GLY A 91 -29.35 5.43 -24.27
CA GLY A 91 -30.02 6.64 -24.77
C GLY A 91 -30.08 7.79 -23.77
N TRP A 92 -29.46 7.63 -22.60
CA TRP A 92 -29.35 8.67 -21.58
C TRP A 92 -28.66 9.93 -22.11
N LYS A 93 -29.14 11.09 -21.66
CA LYS A 93 -28.54 12.39 -21.97
C LYS A 93 -28.10 13.08 -20.68
N ALA A 94 -26.93 13.70 -20.72
CA ALA A 94 -26.50 14.62 -19.67
C ALA A 94 -27.39 15.86 -19.69
N LEU A 95 -28.06 16.13 -18.58
CA LEU A 95 -28.81 17.36 -18.34
C LEU A 95 -27.91 18.35 -17.60
N LYS A 96 -27.58 18.01 -16.35
CA LYS A 96 -26.66 18.76 -15.48
C LYS A 96 -25.45 17.93 -15.05
N GLY A 97 -25.41 16.64 -15.38
CA GLY A 97 -24.28 15.75 -15.16
C GLY A 97 -23.15 15.97 -16.17
N ARG A 98 -21.98 15.37 -15.91
CA ARG A 98 -20.84 15.42 -16.83
C ARG A 98 -20.91 14.28 -17.84
N GLY A 99 -20.39 14.48 -19.05
CA GLY A 99 -20.23 13.38 -20.02
C GLY A 99 -19.12 12.42 -19.58
N PRO A 100 -19.21 11.11 -19.94
CA PRO A 100 -20.26 10.49 -20.75
C PRO A 100 -21.57 10.24 -19.98
N ALA A 101 -22.64 9.92 -20.71
CA ALA A 101 -23.91 9.53 -20.12
C ALA A 101 -23.82 8.10 -19.55
N PRO A 102 -24.57 7.77 -18.49
CA PRO A 102 -24.52 6.45 -17.87
C PRO A 102 -25.01 5.35 -18.81
N SER A 103 -24.48 4.15 -18.58
CA SER A 103 -25.12 2.88 -18.96
C SER A 103 -25.85 2.33 -17.75
N VAL A 104 -27.01 1.72 -17.99
CA VAL A 104 -27.88 1.19 -16.94
C VAL A 104 -28.23 -0.26 -17.26
N GLU A 105 -28.06 -1.16 -16.30
CA GLU A 105 -28.43 -2.57 -16.45
C GLU A 105 -29.33 -2.98 -15.28
N GLY A 106 -30.52 -3.52 -15.58
CA GLY A 106 -31.46 -4.01 -14.58
C GLY A 106 -31.28 -5.51 -14.33
N PHE A 107 -31.40 -5.91 -13.07
CA PHE A 107 -31.20 -7.28 -12.59
C PHE A 107 -32.34 -7.73 -11.68
N SER A 108 -32.66 -9.01 -11.74
CA SER A 108 -33.61 -9.69 -10.83
C SER A 108 -32.97 -10.19 -9.54
N SER A 109 -31.70 -9.86 -9.31
CA SER A 109 -31.01 -10.07 -8.04
C SER A 109 -29.99 -8.96 -7.84
N SER A 110 -29.95 -8.41 -6.63
CA SER A 110 -28.90 -7.46 -6.23
C SER A 110 -27.51 -8.09 -6.20
N ALA A 111 -27.41 -9.40 -5.97
CA ALA A 111 -26.14 -10.13 -6.03
C ALA A 111 -25.57 -10.11 -7.46
N ASP A 112 -26.42 -10.37 -8.46
CA ASP A 112 -26.03 -10.29 -9.88
C ASP A 112 -25.60 -8.87 -10.27
N ALA A 113 -26.34 -7.86 -9.80
CA ALA A 113 -25.99 -6.46 -10.03
C ALA A 113 -24.65 -6.09 -9.38
N CYS A 114 -24.37 -6.57 -8.17
CA CYS A 114 -23.10 -6.40 -7.47
C CYS A 114 -21.93 -7.05 -8.25
N LEU A 115 -22.12 -8.28 -8.71
CA LEU A 115 -21.13 -8.99 -9.53
C LEU A 115 -20.85 -8.26 -10.84
N ARG A 116 -21.90 -7.77 -11.51
CA ARG A 116 -21.76 -6.97 -12.73
C ARG A 116 -20.97 -5.69 -12.47
N LEU A 117 -21.35 -4.93 -11.45
CA LEU A 117 -20.71 -3.66 -11.12
C LEU A 117 -19.22 -3.87 -10.78
N ALA A 118 -18.90 -4.93 -10.03
CA ALA A 118 -17.52 -5.32 -9.77
C ALA A 118 -16.75 -5.62 -11.06
N ALA A 119 -17.36 -6.34 -12.01
CA ALA A 119 -16.74 -6.63 -13.30
C ALA A 119 -16.46 -5.36 -14.11
N VAL A 120 -17.42 -4.43 -14.20
CA VAL A 120 -17.24 -3.14 -14.89
C VAL A 120 -16.08 -2.36 -14.29
N TRP A 121 -16.03 -2.23 -12.96
CA TRP A 121 -14.96 -1.49 -12.30
C TRP A 121 -13.61 -2.18 -12.45
N CYS A 122 -13.55 -3.51 -12.47
CA CYS A 122 -12.32 -4.22 -12.83
C CYS A 122 -11.87 -3.89 -14.26
N GLU A 123 -12.76 -3.91 -15.26
CA GLU A 123 -12.44 -3.55 -16.64
C GLU A 123 -11.92 -2.11 -16.78
N GLU A 124 -12.55 -1.16 -16.08
CA GLU A 124 -12.12 0.24 -16.02
C GLU A 124 -10.73 0.38 -15.38
N ALA A 125 -10.51 -0.30 -14.24
CA ALA A 125 -9.21 -0.32 -13.57
C ALA A 125 -8.12 -0.90 -14.48
N GLU A 126 -8.41 -1.99 -15.20
CA GLU A 126 -7.48 -2.58 -16.17
C GLU A 126 -7.17 -1.66 -17.35
N ALA A 127 -8.15 -0.88 -17.83
CA ALA A 127 -7.91 0.14 -18.84
C ALA A 127 -6.93 1.22 -18.33
N LEU A 128 -7.14 1.73 -17.11
CA LEU A 128 -6.24 2.70 -16.48
C LEU A 128 -4.84 2.14 -16.26
N VAL A 129 -4.73 0.87 -15.87
CA VAL A 129 -3.45 0.17 -15.71
C VAL A 129 -2.70 0.03 -17.04
N ARG A 130 -3.40 -0.28 -18.14
CA ARG A 130 -2.80 -0.30 -19.49
C ARG A 130 -2.27 1.07 -19.91
N GLU A 131 -2.93 2.14 -19.50
CA GLU A 131 -2.47 3.53 -19.66
C GLU A 131 -1.39 3.96 -18.66
N GLN A 132 -0.85 3.03 -17.85
CA GLN A 132 0.15 3.28 -16.80
C GLN A 132 -0.34 4.23 -15.68
N LYS A 133 -1.66 4.45 -15.55
CA LYS A 133 -2.28 5.24 -14.49
C LYS A 133 -2.55 4.37 -13.25
N PHE A 134 -1.52 3.70 -12.73
CA PHE A 134 -1.65 2.68 -11.69
C PHE A 134 -2.37 3.16 -10.42
N LYS A 135 -2.12 4.40 -9.97
CA LYS A 135 -2.80 4.96 -8.79
C LYS A 135 -4.31 5.06 -8.98
N GLN A 136 -4.75 5.50 -10.16
CA GLN A 136 -6.18 5.61 -10.46
C GLN A 136 -6.83 4.23 -10.56
N GLY A 137 -6.17 3.29 -11.25
CA GLY A 137 -6.65 1.89 -11.30
C GLY A 137 -6.79 1.25 -9.91
N ALA A 138 -5.84 1.49 -9.01
CA ALA A 138 -5.90 0.99 -7.63
C ALA A 138 -7.06 1.58 -6.81
N GLU A 139 -7.45 2.83 -7.05
CA GLU A 139 -8.63 3.43 -6.41
C GLU A 139 -9.94 2.86 -6.98
N ILE A 140 -10.02 2.56 -8.28
CA ILE A 140 -11.20 1.89 -8.86
C ILE A 140 -11.36 0.47 -8.31
N TYR A 141 -10.27 -0.30 -8.16
CA TYR A 141 -10.35 -1.60 -7.47
C TYR A 141 -10.82 -1.46 -6.02
N LYS A 142 -10.41 -0.42 -5.31
CA LYS A 142 -10.89 -0.12 -3.95
C LYS A 142 -12.38 0.19 -3.93
N GLN A 143 -12.92 0.87 -4.93
CA GLN A 143 -14.36 1.06 -5.09
C GLN A 143 -15.08 -0.27 -5.29
N ALA A 144 -14.52 -1.17 -6.11
CA ALA A 144 -15.06 -2.52 -6.30
C ALA A 144 -15.07 -3.35 -5.01
N LEU A 145 -14.05 -3.23 -4.16
CA LEU A 145 -14.04 -3.87 -2.84
C LEU A 145 -15.08 -3.28 -1.88
N GLY A 146 -15.58 -2.07 -2.14
CA GLY A 146 -16.65 -1.42 -1.38
C GLY A 146 -18.05 -1.97 -1.67
N ILE A 147 -18.21 -2.87 -2.65
CA ILE A 147 -19.49 -3.52 -2.93
C ILE A 147 -19.83 -4.48 -1.78
N PRO A 148 -21.00 -4.31 -1.13
CA PRO A 148 -21.32 -5.03 0.10
C PRO A 148 -21.44 -6.55 -0.12
N VAL A 149 -22.00 -6.95 -1.26
CA VAL A 149 -22.36 -8.35 -1.56
C VAL A 149 -21.42 -8.89 -2.63
N LEU A 150 -20.19 -9.21 -2.23
CA LEU A 150 -19.25 -9.92 -3.08
C LEU A 150 -18.93 -11.29 -2.49
N PRO A 151 -19.09 -12.39 -3.26
CA PRO A 151 -18.59 -13.69 -2.87
C PRO A 151 -17.10 -13.62 -2.50
N ALA A 152 -16.68 -14.39 -1.48
CA ALA A 152 -15.31 -14.37 -0.98
C ALA A 152 -14.27 -14.59 -2.09
N ALA A 153 -14.52 -15.52 -3.01
CA ALA A 153 -13.68 -15.77 -4.17
C ALA A 153 -13.54 -14.52 -5.08
N ARG A 154 -14.64 -13.80 -5.33
CA ARG A 154 -14.61 -12.58 -6.15
C ARG A 154 -13.88 -11.46 -5.43
N ARG A 155 -14.09 -11.31 -4.12
CA ARG A 155 -13.36 -10.32 -3.30
C ARG A 155 -11.85 -10.59 -3.31
N ALA A 156 -11.45 -11.85 -3.17
CA ALA A 156 -10.05 -12.27 -3.27
C ALA A 156 -9.44 -11.94 -4.64
N GLU A 157 -10.19 -12.17 -5.72
CA GLU A 157 -9.76 -11.83 -7.09
C GLU A 157 -9.54 -10.32 -7.26
N VAL A 158 -10.45 -9.48 -6.75
CA VAL A 158 -10.32 -8.02 -6.83
C VAL A 158 -9.09 -7.52 -6.06
N HIS A 159 -8.84 -8.04 -4.84
CA HIS A 159 -7.60 -7.75 -4.11
C HIS A 159 -6.36 -8.23 -4.89
N ALA A 160 -6.41 -9.40 -5.53
CA ALA A 160 -5.31 -9.91 -6.32
C ALA A 160 -5.00 -9.03 -7.55
N PHE A 161 -6.02 -8.47 -8.21
CA PHE A 161 -5.81 -7.49 -9.28
C PHE A 161 -5.21 -6.18 -8.77
N ARG A 162 -5.65 -5.70 -7.61
CA ARG A 162 -5.07 -4.52 -6.97
C ARG A 162 -3.61 -4.73 -6.56
N ALA A 163 -3.27 -5.92 -6.06
CA ALA A 163 -1.90 -6.35 -5.80
C ALA A 163 -1.03 -6.30 -7.07
N ARG A 164 -1.54 -6.84 -8.19
CA ARG A 164 -0.88 -6.76 -9.50
C ARG A 164 -0.62 -5.31 -9.93
N THR A 165 -1.59 -4.42 -9.75
CA THR A 165 -1.44 -2.99 -10.07
C THR A 165 -0.34 -2.33 -9.26
N PHE A 166 -0.26 -2.59 -7.96
CA PHE A 166 0.81 -2.06 -7.12
C PHE A 166 2.19 -2.64 -7.47
N ARG A 167 2.27 -3.92 -7.84
CA ARG A 167 3.52 -4.51 -8.35
C ARG A 167 3.96 -3.82 -9.65
N GLN A 168 3.05 -3.59 -10.60
CA GLN A 168 3.37 -2.89 -11.84
C GLN A 168 3.80 -1.44 -11.60
N LEU A 169 3.19 -0.77 -10.62
CA LEU A 169 3.66 0.54 -10.16
C LEU A 169 5.09 0.47 -9.65
N ALA A 170 5.41 -0.50 -8.78
CA ALA A 170 6.77 -0.71 -8.28
C ALA A 170 7.76 -0.94 -9.44
N GLU A 171 7.41 -1.76 -10.43
CA GLU A 171 8.24 -2.00 -11.62
C GLU A 171 8.44 -0.76 -12.48
N SER A 172 7.41 0.07 -12.64
CA SER A 172 7.51 1.32 -13.40
C SER A 172 8.53 2.28 -12.76
N LYS A 173 8.58 2.32 -11.43
CA LYS A 173 9.53 3.15 -10.66
C LYS A 173 10.95 2.63 -10.71
N LYS A 174 11.13 1.31 -10.81
CA LYS A 174 12.45 0.69 -11.01
C LYS A 174 13.05 1.02 -12.37
N LYS A 175 12.23 1.08 -13.43
CA LYS A 175 12.69 1.30 -14.81
C LYS A 175 13.21 2.71 -15.09
N VAL A 176 12.63 3.73 -14.44
CA VAL A 176 13.09 5.14 -14.59
C VAL A 176 14.57 5.31 -14.23
N ARG A 177 15.11 4.43 -13.38
CA ARG A 177 16.54 4.43 -13.00
C ARG A 177 17.48 3.81 -14.05
N ARG A 178 16.97 2.97 -14.96
CA ARG A 178 17.80 2.19 -15.91
C ARG A 178 17.95 2.82 -17.29
N GLU A 179 17.50 4.05 -17.49
CA GLU A 179 17.85 4.84 -18.67
C GLU A 179 18.92 5.87 -18.29
N PRO A 180 20.19 5.47 -18.06
CA PRO A 180 21.27 6.40 -18.31
C PRO A 180 21.19 6.71 -19.80
N GLY A 181 21.18 7.99 -20.18
CA GLY A 181 21.54 8.32 -21.56
C GLY A 181 22.81 7.53 -21.90
N ARG A 182 22.87 6.83 -23.03
CA ARG A 182 22.98 7.49 -24.33
C ARG A 182 23.93 8.69 -24.24
N SER A 183 25.07 8.52 -23.57
CA SER A 183 26.31 9.18 -23.95
C SER A 183 26.76 8.56 -25.28
N GLU A 184 26.09 8.94 -26.36
CA GLU A 184 26.71 8.84 -27.68
C GLU A 184 27.92 9.79 -27.63
N ALA A 185 29.12 9.19 -27.64
CA ALA A 185 30.44 9.81 -27.74
C ALA A 185 30.99 10.51 -26.48
N GLY A 186 31.91 9.82 -25.80
CA GLY A 186 32.77 10.38 -24.77
C GLY A 186 33.51 9.26 -24.05
N ASP A 187 34.46 8.62 -24.74
CA ASP A 187 35.50 7.84 -24.08
C ASP A 187 36.26 8.81 -23.17
N ASP A 188 36.06 8.70 -21.86
CA ASP A 188 37.13 8.75 -20.87
C ASP A 188 36.53 8.52 -19.47
N ASP A 189 36.90 7.36 -18.96
CA ASP A 189 36.96 6.90 -17.58
C ASP A 189 36.72 7.96 -16.49
N GLU A 190 35.56 7.88 -15.85
CA GLU A 190 35.45 7.74 -14.41
C GLU A 190 34.02 7.28 -14.10
N ALA A 191 33.89 5.99 -13.79
CA ALA A 191 32.63 5.39 -13.35
C ALA A 191 32.24 6.01 -12.01
N ALA A 192 31.61 7.18 -12.05
CA ALA A 192 30.93 7.74 -10.91
C ALA A 192 29.93 6.68 -10.43
N GLU A 193 30.20 6.11 -9.26
CA GLU A 193 29.26 5.28 -8.51
C GLU A 193 28.04 6.17 -8.27
N ASP A 194 27.09 6.13 -9.21
CA ASP A 194 25.79 6.74 -9.04
C ASP A 194 25.15 6.01 -7.86
N ASP A 195 25.27 6.63 -6.68
CA ASP A 195 24.61 6.32 -5.41
C ASP A 195 23.09 6.49 -5.57
N GLY A 196 22.54 5.87 -6.61
CA GLY A 196 21.18 6.04 -7.07
C GLY A 196 20.25 5.71 -5.93
N GLN A 197 19.73 6.76 -5.33
CA GLN A 197 18.81 6.66 -4.23
C GLN A 197 17.57 5.97 -4.78
N GLU A 198 17.24 4.79 -4.26
CA GLU A 198 16.04 4.07 -4.68
C GLU A 198 14.83 4.96 -4.46
N ASP A 199 13.97 5.13 -5.49
CA ASP A 199 12.72 5.85 -5.34
C ASP A 199 11.94 5.21 -4.18
N PRO A 200 11.66 5.93 -3.08
CA PRO A 200 10.97 5.37 -1.93
C PRO A 200 9.60 4.81 -2.30
N LEU A 201 9.01 5.24 -3.41
CA LEU A 201 7.76 4.70 -3.94
C LEU A 201 7.91 3.27 -4.51
N HIS A 202 9.10 2.85 -4.95
CA HIS A 202 9.31 1.47 -5.42
C HIS A 202 9.08 0.47 -4.29
N GLY A 203 9.77 0.68 -3.17
CA GLY A 203 9.65 -0.18 -1.99
C GLY A 203 8.24 -0.15 -1.42
N LEU A 204 7.66 1.05 -1.28
CA LEU A 204 6.31 1.21 -0.72
C LEU A 204 5.22 0.57 -1.59
N ALA A 205 5.32 0.70 -2.92
CA ALA A 205 4.36 0.06 -3.83
C ALA A 205 4.47 -1.47 -3.79
N ALA A 206 5.68 -2.02 -3.66
CA ALA A 206 5.85 -3.46 -3.46
C ALA A 206 5.29 -3.95 -2.13
N GLU A 207 5.46 -3.19 -1.04
CA GLU A 207 4.83 -3.50 0.26
C GLU A 207 3.30 -3.51 0.17
N TRP A 208 2.69 -2.52 -0.51
CA TRP A 208 1.24 -2.50 -0.74
C TRP A 208 0.77 -3.70 -1.56
N ALA A 209 1.53 -4.11 -2.59
CA ALA A 209 1.20 -5.30 -3.36
C ALA A 209 1.22 -6.58 -2.51
N ILE A 210 2.15 -6.71 -1.56
CA ILE A 210 2.20 -7.84 -0.62
C ILE A 210 1.00 -7.80 0.31
N GLN A 211 0.65 -6.63 0.86
CA GLN A 211 -0.50 -6.50 1.75
C GLN A 211 -1.82 -6.88 1.05
N GLU A 212 -2.07 -6.38 -0.15
CA GLU A 212 -3.28 -6.74 -0.92
C GLU A 212 -3.31 -8.23 -1.26
N ALA A 213 -2.15 -8.84 -1.55
CA ALA A 213 -2.06 -10.28 -1.76
C ALA A 213 -2.39 -11.08 -0.48
N GLU A 214 -2.02 -10.59 0.70
CA GLU A 214 -2.40 -11.22 1.98
C GLU A 214 -3.89 -11.10 2.24
N GLU A 215 -4.48 -9.92 2.04
CA GLU A 215 -5.93 -9.68 2.19
C GLU A 215 -6.73 -10.59 1.24
N ALA A 216 -6.27 -10.76 0.00
CA ALA A 216 -6.87 -11.72 -0.92
C ALA A 216 -6.84 -13.17 -0.39
N LEU A 217 -5.74 -13.59 0.23
CA LEU A 217 -5.58 -14.95 0.76
C LEU A 217 -6.34 -15.19 2.07
N GLU A 218 -6.71 -14.13 2.80
CA GLU A 218 -7.65 -14.23 3.92
C GLU A 218 -9.06 -14.56 3.42
N HIS A 219 -9.45 -14.02 2.26
CA HIS A 219 -10.75 -14.30 1.63
C HIS A 219 -10.79 -15.64 0.90
N ASP A 220 -9.75 -15.95 0.11
CA ASP A 220 -9.60 -17.23 -0.56
C ASP A 220 -8.14 -17.73 -0.49
N PRO A 221 -7.83 -18.67 0.43
CA PRO A 221 -6.49 -19.25 0.55
C PRO A 221 -5.99 -19.96 -0.72
N LYS A 222 -6.89 -20.29 -1.67
CA LYS A 222 -6.58 -20.92 -2.95
C LYS A 222 -6.46 -19.91 -4.09
N CYS A 223 -6.46 -18.61 -3.81
CA CYS A 223 -6.25 -17.59 -4.84
C CYS A 223 -4.80 -17.62 -5.35
N PHE A 224 -4.58 -18.34 -6.46
CA PHE A 224 -3.28 -18.44 -7.13
C PHE A 224 -2.69 -17.07 -7.45
N LEU A 225 -3.53 -16.18 -8.02
CA LEU A 225 -3.08 -14.88 -8.49
C LEU A 225 -2.52 -14.03 -7.35
N ALA A 226 -3.21 -13.98 -6.21
CA ALA A 226 -2.74 -13.24 -5.04
C ALA A 226 -1.38 -13.73 -4.55
N SER A 227 -1.24 -15.05 -4.35
CA SER A 227 0.02 -15.65 -3.92
C SER A 227 1.16 -15.37 -4.91
N TRP A 228 0.88 -15.40 -6.21
CA TRP A 228 1.85 -15.13 -7.26
C TRP A 228 2.31 -13.68 -7.29
N GLU A 229 1.38 -12.72 -7.34
CA GLU A 229 1.69 -11.28 -7.40
C GLU A 229 2.41 -10.82 -6.13
N GLY A 230 1.99 -11.30 -4.96
CA GLY A 230 2.66 -11.04 -3.68
C GLY A 230 4.07 -11.61 -3.61
N ALA A 231 4.32 -12.79 -4.20
CA ALA A 231 5.67 -13.37 -4.25
C ALA A 231 6.63 -12.52 -5.10
N ILE A 232 6.17 -12.05 -6.27
CA ILE A 232 6.98 -11.17 -7.13
C ILE A 232 7.22 -9.82 -6.45
N ALA A 233 6.22 -9.25 -5.79
CA ALA A 233 6.39 -8.01 -5.04
C ALA A 233 7.42 -8.16 -3.90
N ALA A 234 7.36 -9.26 -3.13
CA ALA A 234 8.34 -9.56 -2.09
C ALA A 234 9.76 -9.72 -2.64
N LYS A 235 9.91 -10.28 -3.84
CA LYS A 235 11.19 -10.36 -4.55
C LYS A 235 11.77 -8.98 -4.83
N HIS A 236 10.96 -8.03 -5.29
CA HIS A 236 11.43 -6.68 -5.65
C HIS A 236 12.08 -5.92 -4.48
N ILE A 237 11.68 -6.19 -3.24
CA ILE A 237 12.22 -5.55 -2.02
C ILE A 237 13.11 -6.46 -1.18
N GLY A 238 13.54 -7.62 -1.73
CA GLY A 238 14.44 -8.54 -1.03
C GLY A 238 13.84 -9.25 0.17
N TRP A 239 12.50 -9.38 0.25
CA TRP A 239 11.80 -10.11 1.32
C TRP A 239 11.72 -11.61 0.98
N TRP A 240 12.88 -12.25 0.84
CA TRP A 240 13.03 -13.61 0.32
C TRP A 240 12.17 -14.66 1.05
N ASN A 241 12.17 -14.65 2.38
CA ASN A 241 11.38 -15.59 3.18
C ASN A 241 9.87 -15.45 2.92
N LYS A 242 9.38 -14.21 2.84
CA LYS A 242 7.97 -13.95 2.57
C LYS A 242 7.59 -14.37 1.15
N GLY A 243 8.42 -14.00 0.18
CA GLY A 243 8.19 -14.36 -1.21
C GLY A 243 8.21 -15.87 -1.46
N ARG A 244 9.09 -16.64 -0.80
CA ARG A 244 9.06 -18.12 -0.86
C ARG A 244 7.79 -18.71 -0.29
N MET A 245 7.32 -18.20 0.86
CA MET A 245 6.08 -18.67 1.47
C MET A 245 4.88 -18.41 0.55
N LEU A 246 4.82 -17.23 -0.07
CA LEU A 246 3.79 -16.88 -1.06
C LEU A 246 3.91 -17.72 -2.33
N ALA A 247 5.11 -17.90 -2.89
CA ALA A 247 5.34 -18.74 -4.07
C ALA A 247 4.94 -20.21 -3.81
N LYS A 248 5.25 -20.74 -2.62
CA LYS A 248 4.82 -22.08 -2.19
C LYS A 248 3.28 -22.19 -2.11
N ARG A 249 2.60 -21.17 -1.56
CA ARG A 249 1.13 -21.12 -1.55
C ARG A 249 0.56 -21.06 -2.97
N ALA A 250 1.16 -20.27 -3.86
CA ALA A 250 0.78 -20.23 -5.27
C ALA A 250 0.85 -21.63 -5.90
N MET A 251 1.95 -22.36 -5.70
CA MET A 251 2.08 -23.74 -6.20
C MET A 251 0.99 -24.68 -5.66
N GLN A 252 0.62 -24.54 -4.39
CA GLN A 252 -0.41 -25.36 -3.74
C GLN A 252 -1.83 -25.00 -4.17
N ALA A 253 -2.07 -23.74 -4.56
CA ALA A 253 -3.35 -23.25 -5.04
C ALA A 253 -3.70 -23.76 -6.44
N VAL A 254 -2.70 -24.10 -7.27
CA VAL A 254 -2.96 -24.57 -8.64
C VAL A 254 -3.54 -25.98 -8.63
N PRO A 255 -4.72 -26.22 -9.26
CA PRO A 255 -5.30 -27.55 -9.34
C PRO A 255 -4.38 -28.58 -10.01
N ALA A 256 -4.46 -29.83 -9.56
CA ALA A 256 -3.78 -30.92 -10.22
C ALA A 256 -4.41 -31.18 -11.61
N GLY A 257 -3.61 -31.19 -12.67
CA GLY A 257 -4.08 -31.52 -14.01
C GLY A 257 -3.14 -31.05 -15.12
N PRO A 258 -3.28 -31.59 -16.35
CA PRO A 258 -2.47 -31.18 -17.50
C PRO A 258 -2.77 -29.73 -17.93
N THR A 259 -4.02 -29.27 -17.75
CA THR A 259 -4.47 -27.90 -18.08
C THR A 259 -3.74 -26.82 -17.28
N HIS A 260 -3.32 -27.13 -16.05
CA HIS A 260 -2.64 -26.19 -15.14
C HIS A 260 -1.15 -26.47 -14.99
N ARG A 261 -0.56 -27.30 -15.86
CA ARG A 261 0.86 -27.66 -15.77
C ARG A 261 1.77 -26.43 -15.90
N SER A 262 1.50 -25.56 -16.86
CA SER A 262 2.30 -24.34 -17.10
C SER A 262 2.31 -23.38 -15.91
N GLN A 263 1.18 -23.22 -15.23
CA GLN A 263 1.07 -22.40 -14.02
C GLN A 263 1.91 -22.97 -12.86
N ARG A 264 1.87 -24.30 -12.66
CA ARG A 264 2.70 -24.97 -11.64
C ARG A 264 4.18 -24.87 -11.94
N GLU A 265 4.57 -25.09 -13.20
CA GLU A 265 5.96 -24.97 -13.63
C GLU A 265 6.46 -23.53 -13.42
N THR A 266 5.65 -22.53 -13.78
CA THR A 266 5.98 -21.11 -13.59
C THR A 266 6.11 -20.73 -12.10
N ALA A 267 5.19 -21.22 -11.26
CA ALA A 267 5.24 -21.07 -9.80
C ALA A 267 6.48 -21.73 -9.18
N SER A 268 6.82 -22.94 -9.65
CA SER A 268 8.01 -23.68 -9.23
C SER A 268 9.29 -22.96 -9.63
N THR A 269 9.36 -22.45 -10.87
CA THR A 269 10.52 -21.69 -11.36
C THR A 269 10.75 -20.43 -10.53
N LEU A 270 9.69 -19.66 -10.22
CA LEU A 270 9.82 -18.50 -9.34
C LEU A 270 10.34 -18.89 -7.95
N PHE A 271 9.82 -19.97 -7.36
CA PHE A 271 10.28 -20.45 -6.06
C PHE A 271 11.78 -20.80 -6.06
N LEU A 272 12.26 -21.49 -7.10
CA LEU A 272 13.67 -21.84 -7.26
C LEU A 272 14.56 -20.61 -7.50
N LEU A 273 14.14 -19.70 -8.39
CA LEU A 273 14.86 -18.45 -8.64
C LEU A 273 15.00 -17.60 -7.39
N MET A 274 13.96 -17.51 -6.55
CA MET A 274 14.05 -16.79 -5.28
C MET A 274 15.01 -17.43 -4.28
N ALA A 275 15.17 -18.76 -4.32
CA ALA A 275 16.13 -19.46 -3.46
C ALA A 275 17.58 -19.28 -3.95
N GLU A 276 17.79 -19.27 -5.26
CA GLU A 276 19.10 -18.99 -5.88
C GLU A 276 19.55 -17.56 -5.60
N GLU A 277 18.70 -16.55 -5.88
CA GLU A 277 19.01 -15.14 -5.62
C GLU A 277 19.25 -14.85 -4.13
N GLU A 278 18.52 -15.50 -3.22
CA GLU A 278 18.81 -15.40 -1.78
C GLU A 278 20.22 -15.92 -1.44
N GLN A 279 20.64 -17.00 -2.07
CA GLN A 279 21.96 -17.59 -1.84
C GLN A 279 23.07 -16.70 -2.41
N GLU A 280 22.88 -16.15 -3.61
CA GLU A 280 23.79 -15.17 -4.21
C GLU A 280 23.91 -13.92 -3.32
N GLU A 281 22.80 -13.40 -2.82
CA GLU A 281 22.76 -12.24 -1.92
C GLU A 281 23.49 -12.52 -0.61
N LYS A 282 23.35 -13.73 -0.05
CA LYS A 282 24.13 -14.16 1.13
C LYS A 282 25.62 -14.23 0.83
N VAL A 283 26.01 -14.81 -0.31
CA VAL A 283 27.42 -14.89 -0.73
C VAL A 283 28.00 -13.48 -0.93
N ARG A 284 27.24 -12.57 -1.55
CA ARG A 284 27.63 -11.17 -1.73
C ARG A 284 27.87 -10.49 -0.38
N LYS A 285 26.93 -10.59 0.57
CA LYS A 285 27.08 -10.02 1.92
C LYS A 285 28.27 -10.60 2.68
N VAL A 286 28.52 -11.90 2.55
CA VAL A 286 29.71 -12.53 3.15
C VAL A 286 30.99 -11.95 2.56
N LYS A 287 31.05 -11.76 1.23
CA LYS A 287 32.20 -11.11 0.56
C LYS A 287 32.37 -9.66 1.01
N GLU A 288 31.29 -8.89 1.10
CA GLU A 288 31.33 -7.50 1.62
C GLU A 288 31.86 -7.44 3.05
N ILE A 289 31.40 -8.35 3.93
CA ILE A 289 31.90 -8.46 5.30
C ILE A 289 33.38 -8.88 5.34
N GLN A 290 33.81 -9.77 4.45
CA GLN A 290 35.23 -10.16 4.36
C GLN A 290 36.08 -9.00 3.86
N GLN A 291 35.62 -8.26 2.86
CA GLN A 291 36.30 -7.06 2.35
C GLN A 291 36.37 -5.95 3.39
N SER A 292 35.31 -5.73 4.18
CA SER A 292 35.32 -4.74 5.26
C SER A 292 36.26 -5.13 6.40
N ARG A 293 36.43 -6.43 6.70
CA ARG A 293 37.44 -6.92 7.66
C ARG A 293 38.88 -6.71 7.19
N HIS A 294 39.12 -6.59 5.89
CA HIS A 294 40.45 -6.31 5.34
C HIS A 294 40.76 -4.81 5.27
N LYS A 295 39.77 -3.93 5.46
CA LYS A 295 40.05 -2.52 5.71
C LYS A 295 40.72 -2.44 7.09
N VAL A 296 41.95 -1.92 7.11
CA VAL A 296 42.74 -1.70 8.33
C VAL A 296 41.83 -1.03 9.34
N GLU A 297 41.53 -1.72 10.46
CA GLU A 297 40.75 -1.12 11.53
C GLU A 297 41.42 0.19 11.90
N PRO A 298 40.71 1.33 11.86
CA PRO A 298 41.28 2.60 12.27
C PRO A 298 41.82 2.42 13.70
N GLU A 299 43.02 2.94 13.96
CA GLU A 299 43.68 2.81 15.24
C GLU A 299 42.83 3.57 16.29
N VAL A 300 41.93 2.86 16.95
CA VAL A 300 41.01 3.44 17.94
C VAL A 300 41.82 3.82 19.17
N ASP A 301 41.70 5.07 19.64
CA ASP A 301 42.37 5.52 20.87
C ASP A 301 41.98 4.58 22.02
N PRO A 302 42.96 3.97 22.72
CA PRO A 302 42.70 3.11 23.87
C PRO A 302 41.75 3.72 24.91
N LYS A 303 41.75 5.04 25.08
CA LYS A 303 40.84 5.74 26.01
C LYS A 303 39.39 5.70 25.55
N GLU A 304 39.14 5.82 24.25
CA GLU A 304 37.79 5.75 23.68
C GLU A 304 37.27 4.31 23.73
N LEU A 305 38.14 3.34 23.47
CA LEU A 305 37.81 1.93 23.58
C LEU A 305 37.49 1.53 25.02
N ASP A 306 38.26 2.00 26.00
CA ASP A 306 38.02 1.73 27.42
C ASP A 306 36.75 2.43 27.92
N TRP A 307 36.48 3.65 27.46
CA TRP A 307 35.21 4.34 27.72
C TRP A 307 34.02 3.56 27.14
N ALA A 308 34.10 3.13 25.87
CA ALA A 308 33.05 2.35 25.23
C ALA A 308 32.81 0.99 25.91
N LYS A 309 33.89 0.30 26.33
CA LYS A 309 33.81 -0.94 27.11
C LYS A 309 33.18 -0.73 28.48
N ALA A 310 33.49 0.38 29.16
CA ALA A 310 32.89 0.71 30.45
C ALA A 310 31.37 0.96 30.31
N VAL A 311 30.97 1.74 29.30
CA VAL A 311 29.56 2.01 29.00
C VAL A 311 28.82 0.71 28.63
N ALA A 312 29.39 -0.12 27.75
CA ALA A 312 28.80 -1.39 27.35
C ALA A 312 28.67 -2.38 28.52
N THR A 313 29.67 -2.43 29.41
CA THR A 313 29.65 -3.31 30.59
C THR A 313 28.57 -2.88 31.58
N GLN A 314 28.45 -1.58 31.87
CA GLN A 314 27.40 -1.07 32.75
C GLN A 314 25.99 -1.27 32.16
N LEU A 315 25.83 -1.11 30.84
CA LEU A 315 24.57 -1.43 30.15
C LEU A 315 24.21 -2.93 30.29
N ASN A 316 25.21 -3.80 30.15
CA ASN A 316 25.02 -5.25 30.19
C ASN A 316 24.75 -5.78 31.61
N GLU A 317 25.35 -5.17 32.65
CA GLU A 317 25.01 -5.46 34.05
C GLU A 317 23.60 -4.98 34.42
N ALA A 318 23.21 -3.79 33.96
CA ALA A 318 21.83 -3.32 34.10
C ALA A 318 20.83 -4.28 33.43
N LEU A 319 21.19 -4.84 32.26
CA LEU A 319 20.40 -5.82 31.52
C LEU A 319 20.20 -7.16 32.25
N LYS A 320 21.19 -7.63 33.01
CA LYS A 320 21.16 -8.93 33.72
C LYS A 320 20.38 -8.91 35.04
N SER A 321 20.11 -7.75 35.62
CA SER A 321 19.46 -7.62 36.93
C SER A 321 17.92 -7.75 36.94
N GLU A 322 17.31 -8.19 35.83
CA GLU A 322 15.86 -8.47 35.66
C GLU A 322 14.87 -7.42 36.23
N ASP A 323 15.16 -6.11 36.12
CA ASP A 323 14.21 -5.06 36.51
C ASP A 323 13.95 -4.04 35.39
N PHE A 324 13.36 -4.51 34.27
CA PHE A 324 12.91 -3.66 33.15
C PHE A 324 11.51 -3.09 33.34
N LYS A 325 11.32 -2.32 34.42
CA LYS A 325 10.14 -1.45 34.53
C LYS A 325 10.38 -0.04 33.98
N ARG A 326 11.64 0.46 33.88
CA ARG A 326 11.98 1.84 33.47
C ARG A 326 13.40 2.06 32.87
N PRO A 327 13.63 1.74 31.58
CA PRO A 327 14.93 1.89 30.90
C PRO A 327 15.53 3.32 30.91
N HIS A 328 14.71 4.37 30.90
CA HIS A 328 15.17 5.77 30.94
C HIS A 328 15.96 6.19 32.21
N HIS A 329 15.74 5.52 33.36
CA HIS A 329 16.30 5.97 34.65
C HIS A 329 17.68 5.38 34.97
N GLN A 330 18.02 4.21 34.41
CA GLN A 330 19.33 3.59 34.59
C GLN A 330 20.39 4.20 33.68
N ILE A 331 20.04 4.54 32.42
CA ILE A 331 20.90 5.30 31.50
C ILE A 331 21.32 6.63 32.14
N TRP A 332 20.41 7.29 32.86
CA TRP A 332 20.63 8.53 33.62
C TRP A 332 21.67 8.40 34.76
N LYS A 333 21.75 7.25 35.44
CA LYS A 333 22.73 7.04 36.52
C LYS A 333 24.16 6.79 36.03
N MET A 334 24.33 6.30 34.80
CA MET A 334 25.65 5.95 34.23
C MET A 334 26.39 7.16 33.63
N ILE A 335 25.65 8.18 33.18
CA ILE A 335 26.18 9.34 32.44
C ILE A 335 26.28 10.62 33.34
N GLY A 336 25.53 10.68 34.45
CA GLY A 336 25.28 11.91 35.21
C GLY A 336 26.38 12.54 36.10
N PRO A 337 27.45 11.88 36.60
CA PRO A 337 28.30 12.53 37.61
C PRO A 337 29.29 13.60 37.10
N GLY A 338 29.57 13.65 35.79
CA GLY A 338 30.60 14.55 35.22
C GLY A 338 30.07 15.69 34.35
N LEU A 339 28.76 15.76 34.11
CA LEU A 339 28.12 16.75 33.25
C LEU A 339 27.42 17.84 34.07
N VAL A 340 27.48 19.09 33.61
CA VAL A 340 26.69 20.18 34.19
C VAL A 340 25.22 19.96 33.82
N LYS A 341 24.29 20.22 34.76
CA LYS A 341 22.84 19.95 34.63
C LYS A 341 22.24 20.38 33.27
N LYS A 342 22.69 21.52 32.75
CA LYS A 342 22.23 22.11 31.48
C LYS A 342 22.74 21.36 30.23
N ASP A 343 23.94 20.79 30.30
CA ASP A 343 24.57 20.01 29.23
C ASP A 343 24.12 18.54 29.23
N ALA A 344 23.83 17.98 30.41
CA ALA A 344 23.17 16.67 30.55
C ALA A 344 21.71 16.70 30.05
N ASP A 345 20.96 17.76 30.36
CA ASP A 345 19.56 17.94 29.92
C ASP A 345 19.47 18.14 28.39
N MET A 346 20.48 18.77 27.79
CA MET A 346 20.63 18.81 26.34
C MET A 346 20.93 17.42 25.76
N LEU A 347 21.93 16.70 26.28
CA LEU A 347 22.42 15.43 25.70
C LEU A 347 21.51 14.21 25.92
N PHE A 348 20.61 14.25 26.92
CA PHE A 348 19.58 13.23 27.19
C PHE A 348 18.21 13.55 26.60
N SER A 349 17.87 14.82 26.35
CA SER A 349 16.59 15.21 25.71
C SER A 349 16.69 15.06 24.21
N GLU A 350 17.85 15.43 23.70
CA GLU A 350 18.34 14.91 22.46
C GLU A 350 18.54 13.43 22.62
N VAL A 351 18.06 12.73 21.61
CA VAL A 351 18.24 11.30 21.42
C VAL A 351 17.70 10.48 22.58
N ARG A 352 16.83 11.04 23.43
CA ARG A 352 15.54 10.51 23.93
C ARG A 352 14.48 10.40 22.83
N GLN A 353 14.82 10.79 21.62
CA GLN A 353 14.77 9.77 20.57
C GLN A 353 15.83 8.70 20.83
N LEU A 354 15.78 8.08 22.00
CA LEU A 354 16.36 6.79 22.25
C LEU A 354 15.10 6.01 22.41
N VAL A 355 14.47 5.62 21.34
CA VAL A 355 14.60 5.90 19.91
C VAL A 355 13.27 5.44 19.34
N TRP A 356 12.55 4.43 19.80
CA TRP A 356 12.85 3.33 20.68
C TRP A 356 11.61 3.03 21.45
N GLU A 357 11.73 3.16 22.75
CA GLU A 357 10.85 2.39 23.60
C GLU A 357 9.49 3.05 23.75
N LYS A 358 9.45 4.38 23.71
CA LYS A 358 8.19 5.11 23.61
C LYS A 358 7.55 4.97 22.25
N TRP A 359 8.33 4.85 21.18
CA TRP A 359 7.77 4.94 19.86
C TRP A 359 7.25 3.60 19.34
N ASN A 360 7.83 2.50 19.79
CA ASN A 360 7.50 1.18 19.26
C ASN A 360 6.21 0.58 19.84
N SER A 361 5.85 0.89 21.09
CA SER A 361 4.60 0.39 21.69
C SER A 361 3.37 1.24 21.31
N ILE A 362 3.57 2.52 20.99
CA ILE A 362 2.54 3.41 20.41
C ILE A 362 2.30 3.05 18.94
N ALA A 363 3.34 2.70 18.18
CA ALA A 363 3.22 2.12 16.84
C ALA A 363 2.49 0.77 16.82
N TRP A 364 2.53 0.02 17.94
CA TRP A 364 1.89 -1.29 18.09
C TRP A 364 0.42 -1.27 18.55
N GLN A 365 0.03 -0.39 19.50
CA GLN A 365 -1.32 -0.41 20.11
C GLN A 365 -2.39 0.44 19.40
N HIS A 366 -2.02 1.37 18.51
CA HIS A 366 -2.94 2.33 17.88
C HIS A 366 -3.14 2.17 16.36
N GLY A 367 -2.62 1.10 15.76
CA GLY A 367 -2.76 0.87 14.31
C GLY A 367 -1.90 1.78 13.42
N TYR A 368 -0.83 2.38 13.96
CA TYR A 368 0.11 3.20 13.17
C TYR A 368 1.10 2.32 12.41
N ARG A 369 0.62 1.83 11.26
CA ARG A 369 1.35 1.04 10.27
C ARG A 369 2.01 1.89 9.19
N THR A 370 1.87 3.21 9.18
CA THR A 370 2.13 3.94 7.92
C THR A 370 3.52 4.54 7.86
N SER A 371 4.42 3.65 7.46
CA SER A 371 5.24 3.75 6.24
C SER A 371 6.34 4.81 6.14
N TRP A 372 6.45 5.72 7.10
CA TRP A 372 7.62 6.58 7.23
C TRP A 372 8.05 6.48 8.69
N ASP A 373 9.05 5.69 9.05
CA ASP A 373 10.43 6.08 8.78
C ASP A 373 11.41 4.95 9.20
N ALA A 374 11.34 3.79 8.56
CA ALA A 374 12.25 2.67 8.85
C ALA A 374 13.60 2.84 8.12
N MET A 375 13.58 3.46 6.95
CA MET A 375 14.78 3.74 6.17
C MET A 375 15.53 4.97 6.68
N ALA A 376 14.89 6.08 7.06
CA ALA A 376 15.64 7.21 7.63
C ALA A 376 16.06 6.94 9.08
N ARG A 377 15.35 6.11 9.86
CA ARG A 377 15.88 5.63 11.16
C ARG A 377 17.06 4.66 11.03
N ARG A 378 17.07 3.76 10.05
CA ARG A 378 18.25 2.92 9.75
C ARG A 378 19.40 3.71 9.16
N SER A 379 19.14 4.64 8.24
CA SER A 379 20.16 5.51 7.64
C SER A 379 20.78 6.48 8.65
N MET A 380 19.98 7.00 9.58
CA MET A 380 20.44 7.89 10.65
C MET A 380 21.19 7.15 11.76
N CYS A 381 20.70 5.99 12.22
CA CYS A 381 21.43 5.19 13.21
C CYS A 381 22.71 4.59 12.60
N ALA A 382 22.70 4.19 11.33
CA ALA A 382 23.91 3.74 10.64
C ALA A 382 24.93 4.87 10.46
N ARG A 383 24.52 6.11 10.11
CA ARG A 383 25.42 7.27 10.03
C ARG A 383 25.97 7.72 11.39
N VAL A 384 25.16 7.68 12.45
CA VAL A 384 25.63 8.01 13.81
C VAL A 384 26.59 6.94 14.34
N VAL A 385 26.34 5.67 14.01
CA VAL A 385 27.24 4.55 14.36
C VAL A 385 28.50 4.56 13.49
N ASP A 386 28.42 4.86 12.20
CA ASP A 386 29.60 4.94 11.32
C ASP A 386 30.51 6.13 11.66
N VAL A 387 29.96 7.32 11.98
CA VAL A 387 30.75 8.49 12.40
C VAL A 387 31.26 8.35 13.84
N ALA A 388 30.56 7.63 14.72
CA ALA A 388 31.07 7.26 16.04
C ALA A 388 32.18 6.18 15.95
N ASN A 389 32.14 5.32 14.94
CA ASN A 389 33.17 4.30 14.68
C ASN A 389 34.40 4.83 13.92
N THR A 390 34.33 6.00 13.26
CA THR A 390 35.49 6.66 12.64
C THR A 390 36.31 7.54 13.60
N GLY A 391 35.84 7.77 14.83
CA GLY A 391 36.61 8.44 15.89
C GLY A 391 36.78 9.96 15.75
N HIS A 392 36.01 10.61 14.86
CA HIS A 392 36.14 12.06 14.64
C HIS A 392 34.92 12.81 15.16
N GLY A 393 34.95 13.16 16.46
CA GLY A 393 33.87 13.87 17.14
C GLY A 393 33.52 15.26 16.56
N ASP A 394 34.38 15.84 15.74
CA ASP A 394 34.09 17.13 15.06
C ASP A 394 33.24 16.97 13.80
N GLU A 395 33.23 15.78 13.17
CA GLU A 395 32.33 15.45 12.05
C GLU A 395 30.90 15.21 12.54
N VAL A 396 30.73 14.57 13.71
CA VAL A 396 29.42 14.45 14.38
C VAL A 396 28.84 15.85 14.64
N LYS A 397 29.66 16.78 15.15
CA LYS A 397 29.25 18.16 15.41
C LYS A 397 28.95 18.94 14.13
N ALA A 398 29.70 18.71 13.04
CA ALA A 398 29.44 19.33 11.74
C ALA A 398 28.12 18.84 11.13
N LEU A 399 27.82 17.54 11.25
CA LEU A 399 26.58 16.93 10.75
C LEU A 399 25.34 17.46 11.49
N ILE A 400 25.47 17.64 12.80
CA ILE A 400 24.41 18.27 13.61
C ILE A 400 24.20 19.72 13.17
N LYS A 401 25.28 20.49 12.96
CA LYS A 401 25.20 21.90 12.46
C LYS A 401 24.59 22.03 11.07
N GLU A 402 24.80 21.06 10.19
CA GLU A 402 24.23 21.05 8.83
C GLU A 402 22.70 20.80 8.85
N ILE A 403 22.24 19.86 9.69
CA ILE A 403 20.81 19.56 9.90
C ILE A 403 20.08 20.78 10.47
N GLU A 404 20.75 21.54 11.34
CA GLU A 404 20.23 22.78 11.92
C GLU A 404 20.15 23.94 10.90
N ALA A 405 21.17 24.10 10.04
CA ALA A 405 21.21 25.18 9.03
C ALA A 405 20.14 25.00 7.92
N GLY A 406 19.76 23.76 7.59
CA GLY A 406 18.70 23.45 6.62
C GLY A 406 17.28 23.80 7.08
N GLN A 407 17.05 24.01 8.38
CA GLN A 407 15.74 24.39 8.93
C GLN A 407 15.51 25.91 8.99
N SER A 408 16.60 26.68 9.14
CA SER A 408 16.55 28.13 9.32
C SER A 408 16.32 28.91 8.01
N SER A 409 16.69 28.35 6.86
CA SER A 409 16.42 28.94 5.52
C SER A 409 14.96 28.78 5.06
N LYS A 410 14.21 27.83 5.64
CA LYS A 410 12.81 27.55 5.29
C LYS A 410 11.80 28.34 6.11
N THR A 411 12.20 28.92 7.24
CA THR A 411 11.32 29.68 8.13
C THR A 411 11.36 31.19 7.88
N SER A 412 12.43 31.73 7.28
CA SER A 412 12.52 33.16 6.93
C SER A 412 11.81 33.56 5.63
N SER A 413 11.49 32.60 4.76
CA SER A 413 10.77 32.82 3.50
C SER A 413 9.24 32.80 3.64
N SER A 414 8.70 32.51 4.83
CA SER A 414 7.25 32.46 5.09
C SER A 414 6.71 33.64 5.92
N SER A 415 7.50 34.69 6.12
CA SER A 415 7.04 35.95 6.72
C SER A 415 7.53 37.15 5.90
N ASN A 416 7.00 37.27 4.68
CA ASN A 416 6.71 38.52 3.96
C ASN A 416 5.49 38.30 3.08
#